data_AF-A0A9D5T3T6-F1
#
_entry.id   AF-A0A9D5T3T6-F1
#
_cell.length_a   1.000
_cell.length_b   1.000
_cell.length_c   1.000
_cell.angle_alpha   90.00
_cell.angle_beta   90.00
_cell.angle_gamma   90.00
#
_symmetry.space_group_name_H-M   'P 1'
#
loop_
_entity.id
_entity.type
_entity.pdbx_description
1 polymer ?
#
loop_
_entity_poly.entity_id
_entity_poly.type
_entity_poly.pdbx_seq_one_letter_code
_entity_poly.pdbx_strand_id
1 'polypeptide(L)'
;MAEKEYIEREALKKKLGDLHFPNYGYALIAINEMPAADVVEVKHGKWKYCCTHNNKKYYRCSVCHYSYLIYENTQYCQHCGVKMDGKGDL
;
A
#
# COMPACT_ATOMS: atom_id res chain seq x y z
N MET A 1 -8.44 14.13 13.58
CA MET A 1 -8.63 14.04 12.12
C MET A 1 -9.28 12.70 11.85
N ALA A 2 -10.42 12.63 11.18
CA ALA A 2 -11.04 11.34 10.85
C ALA A 2 -10.13 10.60 9.85
N GLU A 3 -9.85 9.31 10.10
CA GLU A 3 -9.21 8.45 9.11
C GLU A 3 -10.11 8.37 7.88
N LYS A 4 -9.50 8.56 6.70
CA LYS A 4 -10.19 8.45 5.41
C LYS A 4 -9.94 7.06 4.86
N GLU A 5 -11.00 6.34 4.55
CA GLU A 5 -10.97 5.04 3.87
C GLU A 5 -11.19 5.25 2.36
N TYR A 6 -10.47 4.49 1.53
CA TYR A 6 -10.57 4.57 0.07
C TYR A 6 -11.37 3.39 -0.48
N ILE A 7 -12.20 3.67 -1.49
CA ILE A 7 -13.07 2.69 -2.12
C ILE A 7 -12.83 2.74 -3.63
N GLU A 8 -12.70 1.56 -4.24
CA GLU A 8 -12.63 1.43 -5.69
C GLU A 8 -13.92 1.87 -6.37
N ARG A 9 -13.84 2.92 -7.19
CA ARG A 9 -14.98 3.58 -7.83
C ARG A 9 -15.81 2.61 -8.67
N GLU A 10 -15.15 1.79 -9.48
CA GLU A 10 -15.82 0.87 -10.39
C GLU A 10 -16.50 -0.29 -9.64
N ALA A 11 -15.89 -0.76 -8.54
CA ALA A 11 -16.51 -1.77 -7.68
C ALA A 11 -17.80 -1.24 -7.03
N LEU A 12 -17.79 0.03 -6.58
CA LEU A 12 -18.98 0.69 -6.05
C LEU A 12 -20.10 0.79 -7.09
N LYS A 13 -19.79 1.28 -8.30
CA LYS A 13 -20.77 1.41 -9.40
C LYS A 13 -21.41 0.06 -9.73
N LYS A 14 -20.59 -1.00 -9.88
CA LYS A 14 -21.08 -2.35 -10.13
C LYS A 14 -22.05 -2.81 -9.03
N LYS A 15 -21.65 -2.66 -7.77
CA LYS A 15 -22.47 -3.07 -6.62
C LYS A 15 -23.80 -2.30 -6.55
N LEU A 16 -23.82 -1.01 -6.90
CA LEU A 16 -25.05 -0.22 -6.99
C LEU A 16 -25.99 -0.74 -8.09
N GLY A 17 -25.44 -1.15 -9.24
CA GLY A 17 -26.19 -1.78 -10.32
C GLY A 17 -26.75 -3.14 -9.92
N ASP A 18 -25.92 -4.00 -9.32
CA ASP A 18 -26.29 -5.34 -8.84
C ASP A 18 -27.40 -5.29 -7.78
N LEU A 19 -27.41 -4.25 -6.94
CA LEU A 19 -28.44 -4.03 -5.92
C LEU A 19 -29.72 -3.35 -6.46
N HIS A 20 -29.76 -3.00 -7.74
CA HIS A 20 -30.86 -2.22 -8.34
C HIS A 20 -31.17 -0.97 -7.52
N PHE A 21 -30.12 -0.24 -7.14
CA PHE A 21 -30.23 0.88 -6.23
C PHE A 21 -31.25 1.92 -6.76
N PRO A 22 -32.27 2.31 -5.97
CA PRO A 22 -33.18 3.37 -6.36
C PRO A 22 -32.41 4.64 -6.72
N ASN A 23 -32.82 5.34 -7.78
CA ASN A 23 -32.13 6.54 -8.26
C ASN A 23 -30.65 6.30 -8.67
N TYR A 24 -30.32 5.09 -9.15
CA TYR A 24 -28.98 4.72 -9.65
C TYR A 24 -28.33 5.80 -10.55
N GLY A 25 -29.10 6.43 -11.44
CA GLY A 25 -28.60 7.50 -12.31
C GLY A 25 -28.04 8.70 -11.55
N TYR A 26 -28.72 9.17 -10.50
CA TYR A 26 -28.24 10.28 -9.67
C TYR A 26 -26.99 9.91 -8.86
N ALA A 27 -26.93 8.67 -8.35
CA ALA A 27 -25.75 8.18 -7.64
C ALA A 27 -24.53 8.12 -8.56
N LEU A 28 -24.69 7.68 -9.82
CA LEU A 28 -23.60 7.66 -10.79
C LEU A 28 -23.08 9.06 -11.13
N ILE A 29 -23.96 10.05 -11.28
CA ILE A 29 -23.55 11.44 -11.53
C ILE A 29 -22.66 11.92 -10.39
N ALA A 30 -23.13 11.81 -9.14
CA ALA A 30 -22.37 12.24 -7.97
C ALA A 30 -21.00 11.54 -7.84
N ILE A 31 -20.94 10.22 -8.09
CA ILE A 31 -19.69 9.45 -8.05
C ILE A 31 -18.71 9.91 -9.14
N ASN A 32 -19.19 10.22 -10.34
CA ASN A 32 -18.34 10.61 -11.45
C ASN A 32 -17.82 12.05 -11.33
N GLU A 33 -18.60 12.95 -10.73
CA GLU A 33 -18.20 14.34 -10.49
C GLU A 33 -17.18 14.50 -9.36
N MET A 34 -17.07 13.51 -8.47
CA MET A 34 -16.05 13.53 -7.42
C MET A 34 -14.63 13.43 -8.02
N PRO A 35 -13.68 14.28 -7.57
CA PRO A 35 -12.31 14.20 -8.03
C PRO A 35 -11.70 12.86 -7.63
N ALA A 36 -10.87 12.30 -8.51
CA ALA A 36 -10.06 11.15 -8.14
C ALA A 36 -9.04 11.59 -7.09
N ALA A 37 -8.97 10.87 -5.97
CA ALA A 37 -7.89 11.05 -5.03
C ALA A 37 -6.60 10.51 -5.66
N ASP A 38 -5.51 11.27 -5.58
CA ASP A 38 -4.19 10.78 -5.96
C ASP A 38 -3.67 9.87 -4.84
N VAL A 39 -4.00 8.59 -4.95
CA VAL A 39 -3.65 7.57 -3.96
C VAL A 39 -2.87 6.46 -4.62
N VAL A 40 -1.84 6.01 -3.91
CA VAL A 40 -1.05 4.84 -4.29
C VAL A 40 -1.35 3.77 -3.25
N GLU A 41 -1.68 2.57 -3.71
CA GLU A 41 -1.79 1.41 -2.83
C GLU A 41 -0.50 1.28 -2.01
N VAL A 42 -0.64 1.18 -0.69
CA VAL A 42 0.52 0.92 0.18
C VAL A 42 1.01 -0.48 -0.17
N LYS A 43 2.12 -0.55 -0.90
CA LYS A 43 2.81 -1.81 -1.13
C LYS A 43 3.51 -2.20 0.17
N HIS A 44 3.32 -3.44 0.57
CA HIS A 44 3.98 -4.04 1.72
C HIS A 44 5.14 -4.93 1.23
N GLY A 45 6.33 -4.68 1.75
CA GLY A 45 7.58 -5.39 1.45
C GLY A 45 8.10 -6.16 2.66
N LYS A 46 9.05 -7.07 2.43
CA LYS A 46 9.72 -7.83 3.49
C LYS A 46 11.23 -7.64 3.41
N TRP A 47 11.86 -7.53 4.57
CA TRP A 47 13.32 -7.60 4.68
C TRP A 47 13.76 -9.05 4.56
N LYS A 48 14.61 -9.36 3.57
CA LYS A 48 15.20 -10.68 3.38
C LYS A 48 16.66 -10.64 3.82
N TYR A 49 17.10 -11.52 4.72
CA TYR A 49 18.51 -11.62 5.07
C TYR A 49 19.35 -11.87 3.80
N CYS A 50 20.44 -11.12 3.66
CA CYS A 50 21.32 -11.18 2.49
C CYS A 50 22.66 -11.84 2.85
N CYS A 51 23.40 -11.24 3.79
CA CYS A 51 24.71 -11.71 4.22
C CYS A 51 25.14 -11.03 5.52
N THR A 52 26.20 -11.55 6.14
CA THR A 52 26.89 -10.87 7.25
C THR A 52 28.26 -10.43 6.76
N HIS A 53 28.58 -9.16 6.94
CA HIS A 53 29.89 -8.58 6.60
C HIS A 53 30.36 -7.69 7.74
N ASN A 54 31.61 -7.84 8.19
CA ASN A 54 32.18 -7.11 9.33
C ASN A 54 31.30 -7.18 10.60
N ASN A 55 30.80 -8.37 10.95
CA ASN A 55 29.88 -8.61 12.09
C ASN A 55 28.55 -7.84 12.02
N LYS A 56 28.15 -7.37 10.84
CA LYS A 56 26.87 -6.67 10.61
C LYS A 56 26.00 -7.47 9.64
N LYS A 57 24.73 -7.67 9.99
CA LYS A 57 23.73 -8.35 9.15
C LYS A 57 23.15 -7.37 8.11
N TYR A 58 23.19 -7.75 6.85
CA TYR A 58 22.57 -6.99 5.75
C TYR A 58 21.28 -7.64 5.31
N TYR A 59 20.30 -6.81 4.98
CA TYR A 59 18.98 -7.23 4.54
C TYR A 59 18.61 -6.57 3.22
N ARG A 60 17.93 -7.33 2.37
CA ARG A 60 17.51 -6.96 1.03
C ARG A 60 16.02 -6.69 1.00
N CYS A 61 15.61 -5.60 0.37
CA CYS A 61 14.20 -5.34 0.11
C CYS A 61 13.63 -6.39 -0.87
N SER A 62 12.47 -6.96 -0.56
CA SER A 62 11.81 -7.92 -1.46
C SER A 62 11.29 -7.32 -2.77
N VAL A 63 11.13 -5.99 -2.85
CA VAL A 63 10.52 -5.29 -3.99
C VAL A 63 11.56 -4.69 -4.92
N CYS A 64 12.49 -3.89 -4.40
CA CYS A 64 13.54 -3.26 -5.23
C CYS A 64 14.87 -4.00 -5.22
N HIS A 65 15.00 -5.07 -4.43
CA HIS A 65 16.22 -5.88 -4.29
C HIS A 65 17.47 -5.15 -3.81
N TYR A 66 17.33 -3.90 -3.37
CA TYR A 66 18.43 -3.14 -2.80
C TYR A 66 18.73 -3.62 -1.37
N SER A 67 20.02 -3.78 -1.08
CA SER A 67 20.51 -4.29 0.21
C SER A 67 20.96 -3.14 1.11
N TYR A 68 20.55 -3.20 2.37
CA TYR A 68 20.85 -2.20 3.39
C TYR A 68 21.34 -2.87 4.66
N LEU A 69 22.14 -2.13 5.43
CA LEU A 69 22.25 -2.36 6.86
C LEU A 69 20.96 -1.81 7.48
N ILE A 70 20.10 -2.68 8.01
CA ILE A 70 18.86 -2.24 8.66
C ILE A 70 19.08 -2.15 10.17
N TYR A 71 18.51 -1.12 10.77
CA TYR A 71 18.44 -0.95 12.22
C TYR A 71 17.07 -1.41 12.71
N GLU A 72 16.99 -1.81 13.98
CA GLU A 72 15.73 -2.03 14.69
C GLU A 72 14.83 -0.80 14.46
N ASN A 73 13.67 -0.99 13.84
CA ASN A 73 12.68 0.05 13.43
C ASN A 73 12.76 0.61 12.00
N THR A 74 13.45 -0.05 11.06
CA THR A 74 13.37 0.35 9.65
C THR A 74 12.03 -0.07 9.00
N GLN A 75 11.01 0.78 9.13
CA GLN A 75 9.64 0.54 8.65
C GLN A 75 9.44 0.77 7.14
N TYR A 76 10.39 1.42 6.47
CA TYR A 76 10.28 1.71 5.04
C TYR A 76 11.60 1.41 4.34
N CYS A 77 11.53 0.96 3.08
CA CYS A 77 12.72 0.86 2.25
C CYS A 77 13.18 2.26 1.80
N GLN A 78 14.43 2.60 2.08
CA GLN A 78 15.02 3.89 1.71
C GLN A 78 15.18 4.06 0.19
N HIS A 79 15.20 2.97 -0.59
CA HIS A 79 15.29 3.05 -2.06
C HIS A 79 13.97 3.38 -2.73
N CYS A 80 12.90 2.71 -2.30
CA CYS A 80 11.65 2.65 -3.06
C CYS A 80 10.41 3.06 -2.25
N GLY A 81 10.58 3.45 -0.99
CA GLY A 81 9.49 3.93 -0.13
C GLY A 81 8.48 2.85 0.28
N VAL A 82 8.69 1.57 -0.09
CA VAL A 82 7.76 0.49 0.28
C VAL A 82 7.72 0.33 1.79
N LYS A 83 6.51 0.21 2.35
CA LYS A 83 6.32 -0.07 3.78
C LYS A 83 6.74 -1.51 4.05
N MET A 84 7.56 -1.74 5.05
CA MET A 84 8.07 -3.06 5.38
C MET A 84 7.22 -3.66 6.48
N ASP A 85 6.71 -4.88 6.26
CA ASP A 85 5.96 -5.61 7.26
C ASP A 85 6.87 -5.89 8.46
N GLY A 86 6.48 -5.34 9.61
CA GLY A 86 7.25 -5.41 10.85
C GLY A 86 7.47 -6.84 11.31
N LYS A 87 8.69 -7.10 11.80
CA LYS A 87 9.28 -8.40 12.18
C LYS A 87 9.71 -9.26 11.00
N GLY A 88 10.69 -8.76 10.24
CA GLY A 88 11.74 -9.70 9.83
C GLY A 88 12.44 -10.19 11.09
N ASP A 89 12.73 -11.49 11.19
CA ASP A 89 13.46 -12.10 12.30
C ASP A 89 14.85 -11.44 12.45
N LEU A 90 14.91 -10.31 13.16
CA LEU A 90 16.10 -9.49 13.38
C LEU A 90 16.87 -9.98 14.60
#